data_AF-A0A7X7R0W3-F1
#
_entry.id   AF-A0A7X7R0W3-F1
#
_cell.length_a   1.000
_cell.length_b   1.000
_cell.length_c   1.000
_cell.angle_alpha   90.00
_cell.angle_beta   90.00
_cell.angle_gamma   90.00
#
_symmetry.space_group_name_H-M   'P 1'
#
loop_
_entity.id
_entity.type
_entity.pdbx_description
1 polymer ?
#
loop_
_entity_poly.entity_id
_entity_poly.type
_entity_poly.pdbx_seq_one_letter_code
_entity_poly.pdbx_strand_id
1 'polypeptide(L)' 'MIFQQWYFDEDENMPPSIASIRLFEDKNQTRVEVIHENVPEEARENIYEGWKFNYLGAVRAFFEN' A
#
# COMPACT_ATOMS: atom_id res chain seq x y z
N MET A 1 4.07 -6.69 11.09
CA MET A 1 4.38 -5.63 10.11
C MET A 1 4.98 -6.30 8.89
N ILE A 2 4.58 -5.87 7.70
CA ILE A 2 5.00 -6.44 6.42
C ILE A 2 5.69 -5.32 5.62
N PHE A 3 6.79 -5.64 4.95
CA PHE A 3 7.49 -4.73 4.04
C PHE A 3 7.54 -5.34 2.65
N GLN A 4 7.27 -4.53 1.63
CA GLN A 4 7.36 -4.91 0.23
C GLN A 4 8.16 -3.85 -0.52
N GLN A 5 9.11 -4.28 -1.34
CA GLN A 5 9.82 -3.39 -2.25
C GLN A 5 9.18 -3.47 -3.63
N TRP A 6 8.90 -2.30 -4.21
CA TRP A 6 8.37 -2.15 -5.56
C TRP A 6 9.46 -1.60 -6.44
N TYR A 7 9.54 -2.13 -7.66
CA TYR A 7 10.53 -1.71 -8.66
C TYR A 7 9.84 -0.93 -9.76
N PHE A 8 10.35 0.25 -10.07
CA PHE A 8 9.86 1.14 -11.13
C PHE A 8 10.91 1.29 -12.24
N ASP A 9 10.48 1.66 -13.43
CA ASP A 9 11.38 1.79 -14.59
C ASP A 9 12.48 2.86 -14.37
N GLU A 10 12.25 3.83 -13.48
CA GLU A 10 13.22 4.88 -13.10
C GLU A 10 14.13 4.50 -11.91
N ASP A 11 14.13 3.25 -11.46
CA ASP A 11 14.76 2.79 -10.20
C ASP A 11 16.27 3.02 -10.08
N GLU A 12 17.02 3.16 -11.19
CA GLU A 12 18.50 3.16 -11.15
C GLU A 12 19.10 4.31 -10.31
N ASN A 13 18.37 5.42 -10.13
CA ASN A 13 18.85 6.60 -9.40
C ASN A 13 17.96 7.01 -8.22
N MET A 14 16.89 6.25 -7.93
CA MET A 14 15.95 6.57 -6.86
C MET A 14 16.17 5.68 -5.63
N PRO A 15 15.85 6.16 -4.42
CA PRO A 15 15.79 5.30 -3.26
C PRO A 15 14.75 4.17 -3.47
N PRO A 16 14.94 2.98 -2.87
CA PRO A 16 14.00 1.88 -3.01
C PRO A 16 12.57 2.29 -2.68
N SER A 17 11.63 1.93 -3.54
CA SER A 17 10.21 2.13 -3.27
C SER A 17 9.71 1.07 -2.29
N ILE A 18 9.31 1.49 -1.09
CA ILE A 18 8.97 0.57 0.01
C ILE A 18 7.55 0.80 0.48
N ALA A 19 6.71 -0.23 0.36
CA ALA A 19 5.40 -0.30 0.97
C ALA A 19 5.48 -1.01 2.33
N SER A 20 5.19 -0.27 3.39
CA SER A 20 5.09 -0.73 4.77
C SER A 20 3.64 -0.93 5.16
N ILE A 21 3.26 -2.16 5.49
CA ILE A 21 1.89 -2.53 5.86
C ILE A 21 1.84 -2.92 7.34
N ARG A 22 1.00 -2.22 8.09
CA ARG A 22 0.77 -2.45 9.51
C ARG A 22 -0.67 -2.87 9.73
N LEU A 23 -0.86 -3.99 10.43
CA LEU A 23 -2.15 -4.45 10.90
C LEU A 23 -2.11 -4.42 12.42
N PHE A 24 -3.11 -3.82 13.03
CA PHE A 24 -3.25 -3.81 14.47
C PHE A 24 -4.72 -3.92 14.86
N GLU A 25 -4.93 -4.51 16.02
CA GLU A 25 -6.25 -4.61 16.64
C GLU A 25 -6.78 -3.22 16.95
N ASP A 26 -8.02 -2.96 16.51
CA ASP A 26 -8.76 -1.74 16.81
C ASP A 26 -10.16 -2.13 17.30
N LYS A 27 -10.26 -2.40 18.61
CA LYS A 27 -11.48 -2.92 19.26
C LYS A 27 -11.94 -4.22 18.58
N ASN A 28 -13.12 -4.21 17.97
CA ASN A 28 -13.70 -5.37 17.28
C ASN A 28 -13.36 -5.39 15.77
N GLN A 29 -12.39 -4.58 15.34
CA GLN A 29 -11.97 -4.46 13.96
C GLN A 29 -10.45 -4.60 13.86
N THR A 30 -9.96 -4.76 12.63
CA THR A 30 -8.53 -4.65 12.33
C THR A 30 -8.32 -3.37 11.56
N ARG A 31 -7.42 -2.52 12.05
CA ARG A 31 -6.96 -1.36 11.30
C ARG A 31 -5.76 -1.75 10.47
N VAL A 32 -5.84 -1.45 9.18
CA VAL A 32 -4.74 -1.63 8.23
C VAL A 32 -4.23 -0.26 7.82
N GLU A 33 -2.93 -0.05 7.96
CA GLU A 33 -2.25 1.15 7.50
C GLU A 33 -1.19 0.77 6.48
N VAL A 34 -1.16 1.50 5.38
CA VAL A 34 -0.16 1.35 4.32
C VAL A 34 0.56 2.69 4.15
N ILE A 35 1.88 2.66 4.25
CA ILE A 35 2.76 3.78 3.93
C ILE A 35 3.63 3.31 2.76
N HIS A 36 3.54 3.97 1.61
CA HIS A 36 4.36 3.68 0.43
C HIS A 36 5.29 4.86 0.16
N GLU A 37 6.58 4.68 0.39
CA GLU A 37 7.61 5.70 0.24
C GLU A 37 8.33 5.56 -1.10
N ASN A 38 8.89 6.68 -1.59
CA ASN A 38 9.66 6.75 -2.85
C ASN A 38 8.87 6.21 -4.07
N VAL A 39 7.59 6.55 -4.15
CA VAL A 39 6.78 6.32 -5.35
C VAL A 39 7.03 7.47 -6.32
N PRO A 40 7.33 7.21 -7.62
CA PRO A 40 7.47 8.26 -8.61
C PRO A 40 6.21 9.14 -8.72
N GLU A 41 6.36 10.43 -8.99
CA GLU A 41 5.24 11.38 -8.95
C GLU A 41 4.17 11.03 -9.99
N GLU A 42 4.59 10.59 -11.16
CA GLU A 42 3.73 10.15 -12.25
C GLU A 42 2.93 8.88 -11.91
N ALA A 43 3.43 8.04 -11.00
CA ALA A 43 2.75 6.84 -10.53
C ALA A 43 1.94 7.06 -9.24
N ARG A 44 2.14 8.19 -8.54
CA ARG A 44 1.62 8.44 -7.19
C ARG A 44 0.10 8.25 -7.07
N GLU A 45 -0.67 8.86 -7.97
CA GLU A 45 -2.14 8.75 -7.94
C GLU A 45 -2.59 7.33 -8.23
N ASN A 46 -2.01 6.68 -9.24
CA ASN A 46 -2.36 5.31 -9.59
C ASN A 46 -2.07 4.31 -8.46
N ILE A 47 -0.94 4.47 -7.79
CA ILE A 47 -0.56 3.64 -6.63
C ILE A 47 -1.51 3.90 -5.44
N TYR A 48 -1.88 5.15 -5.19
CA TYR A 48 -2.85 5.48 -4.14
C TYR A 48 -4.22 4.84 -4.40
N GLU A 49 -4.76 5.00 -5.62
CA GLU A 49 -6.03 4.38 -6.02
C GLU A 49 -5.94 2.84 -6.00
N GLY A 50 -4.82 2.30 -6.45
CA GLY A 50 -4.47 0.88 -6.37
C GLY A 50 -4.61 0.33 -4.95
N TRP A 51 -3.93 0.94 -4.00
CA TRP A 51 -4.01 0.56 -2.59
C TRP A 51 -5.42 0.72 -2.02
N LYS A 52 -6.06 1.85 -2.27
CA LYS A 52 -7.35 2.21 -1.66
C LYS A 52 -8.50 1.34 -2.16
N PHE A 53 -8.62 1.18 -3.47
CA PHE A 53 -9.81 0.56 -4.08
C PHE A 53 -9.58 -0.90 -4.45
N ASN A 54 -8.41 -1.23 -5.02
CA ASN A 54 -8.18 -2.57 -5.56
C ASN A 54 -7.65 -3.55 -4.51
N TYR A 55 -6.68 -3.13 -3.69
CA TYR A 55 -6.14 -3.99 -2.64
C TYR A 55 -7.02 -3.94 -1.38
N LEU A 56 -6.99 -2.82 -0.64
CA LEU A 56 -7.69 -2.74 0.65
C LEU A 56 -9.21 -2.73 0.48
N GLY A 57 -9.71 -2.10 -0.59
CA GLY A 57 -11.14 -2.10 -0.92
C GLY A 57 -11.68 -3.51 -1.18
N ALA A 58 -10.99 -4.33 -1.98
CA ALA A 58 -11.39 -5.70 -2.24
C ALA A 58 -11.30 -6.59 -1.00
N VAL A 59 -10.23 -6.46 -0.20
CA VAL A 59 -10.09 -7.19 1.07
C VAL A 59 -11.24 -6.84 2.01
N ARG A 60 -11.55 -5.55 2.14
CA ARG A 60 -12.67 -5.08 2.96
C ARG A 60 -14.00 -5.67 2.47
N ALA A 61 -14.27 -5.59 1.17
CA ALA A 61 -15.48 -6.17 0.58
C ALA A 61 -15.58 -7.69 0.81
N PHE A 62 -14.45 -8.41 0.80
CA PHE A 62 -14.43 -9.85 1.09
C PHE A 62 -14.86 -10.18 2.53
N PHE A 63 -14.45 -9.38 3.52
CA PHE A 63 -14.78 -9.60 4.93
C PHE A 63 -16.12 -8.99 5.37
N GLU A 64 -16.65 -8.01 4.64
CA GLU A 64 -17.95 -7.39 4.90
C GLU A 64 -19.14 -8.14 4.27
N ASN A 65 -18.86 -9.15 3.43
CA ASN A 65 -19.87 -10.03 2.82
C ASN A 65 -20.28 -11.19 3.71
#